data_AF-A3W482-F1
#
_entry.id   AF-A3W482-F1
#
_cell.length_a   1.000
_cell.length_b   1.000
_cell.length_c   1.000
_cell.angle_alpha   90.00
_cell.angle_beta   90.00
_cell.angle_gamma   90.00
#
_symmetry.space_group_name_H-M   'P 1'
#
loop_
_entity.id
_entity.type
_entity.pdbx_description
1 polymer ?
#
loop_
_entity_poly.entity_id
_entity_poly.type
_entity_poly.pdbx_seq_one_letter_code
_entity_poly.pdbx_strand_id
1 'polypeptide(L)'
;MDEVKKSWKLLTPIQWLKKLLSIGSWLYKQRTGWVVVLVSAIALIFPWLLSSLFSTISENWLRKYGLLIQIMGFLLALYGVNSNLNQLGLRSIPARIWEYLREFPILPWDVKRTYLRSAMSGGSSGSSAVSGTVISVGGSLEERLDRLEDDYRKLVKEIRDIDNKREVDKKQILSRFKELERDSETRTDDLRSEFSRVFESAIKIEILGILLFVVGSAYATIPDLMVNLMR
;
A
#
# COMPACT_ATOMS: atom_id res chain seq x y z
N MET A 1 13.09 -6.77 -40.06
CA MET A 1 12.98 -5.31 -39.77
C MET A 1 12.10 -4.55 -40.77
N ASP A 2 11.78 -5.12 -41.94
CA ASP A 2 10.95 -4.46 -42.96
C ASP A 2 9.43 -4.53 -42.75
N GLU A 3 8.92 -5.41 -41.88
CA GLU A 3 7.48 -5.49 -41.62
C GLU A 3 6.93 -4.36 -40.74
N VAL A 4 7.77 -3.77 -39.87
CA VAL A 4 7.34 -2.66 -38.99
C VAL A 4 7.18 -1.35 -39.77
N LYS A 5 7.86 -1.18 -40.92
CA LYS A 5 7.73 0.01 -41.77
C LYS A 5 6.43 0.03 -42.60
N LYS A 6 5.76 -1.12 -42.80
CA LYS A 6 4.58 -1.21 -43.68
C LYS A 6 3.25 -0.84 -42.99
N SER A 7 3.18 -0.85 -41.65
CA SER A 7 1.94 -0.54 -40.92
C SER A 7 1.64 0.95 -40.72
N TRP A 8 2.49 1.85 -41.22
CA TRP A 8 2.29 3.30 -41.15
C TRP A 8 1.47 3.87 -42.32
N LYS A 9 1.10 3.03 -43.29
CA LYS A 9 0.28 3.47 -44.43
C LYS A 9 -1.20 3.46 -44.05
N LEU A 10 -1.71 4.68 -43.82
CA LEU A 10 -3.12 5.09 -43.79
C LEU A 10 -3.93 4.61 -42.58
N LEU A 11 -3.51 5.06 -41.38
CA LEU A 11 -4.48 5.22 -40.30
C LEU A 11 -5.60 6.15 -40.78
N THR A 12 -6.84 5.66 -40.77
CA THR A 12 -7.99 6.47 -41.16
C THR A 12 -8.11 7.69 -40.24
N PRO A 13 -8.61 8.85 -40.72
CA PRO A 13 -8.75 10.05 -39.89
C PRO A 13 -9.55 9.79 -38.60
N ILE A 14 -10.45 8.80 -38.61
CA ILE A 14 -11.21 8.34 -37.44
C ILE A 14 -10.31 7.68 -36.38
N GLN A 15 -9.32 6.88 -36.78
CA GLN A 15 -8.36 6.26 -35.86
C GLN A 15 -7.41 7.31 -35.24
N TRP A 16 -7.05 8.33 -36.01
CA TRP A 16 -6.32 9.49 -35.51
C TRP A 16 -7.13 10.25 -34.45
N LEU A 17 -8.42 10.50 -34.71
CA LEU A 17 -9.31 11.17 -33.76
C LEU A 17 -9.45 10.39 -32.45
N LYS A 18 -9.60 9.05 -32.53
CA LYS A 18 -9.64 8.17 -31.35
C LYS A 18 -8.33 8.20 -30.56
N LYS A 19 -7.17 8.20 -31.22
CA LYS A 19 -5.86 8.34 -30.54
C LYS A 19 -5.72 9.70 -29.87
N LEU A 20 -6.18 10.77 -30.51
CA LEU A 20 -6.10 12.13 -29.99
C LEU A 20 -7.03 12.30 -28.78
N LEU A 21 -8.24 11.73 -28.83
CA LEU A 21 -9.16 11.64 -27.68
C LEU A 21 -8.60 10.77 -26.55
N SER A 22 -7.91 9.65 -26.86
CA SER A 22 -7.26 8.83 -25.82
C SER A 22 -6.07 9.53 -25.17
N ILE A 23 -5.33 10.35 -25.93
CA ILE A 23 -4.27 11.21 -25.37
C ILE A 23 -4.90 12.28 -24.47
N GLY A 24 -6.01 12.89 -24.89
CA GLY A 24 -6.74 13.87 -24.09
C GLY A 24 -7.28 13.30 -22.77
N SER A 25 -7.86 12.09 -22.80
CA SER A 25 -8.34 11.43 -21.58
C SER A 25 -7.20 10.94 -20.69
N TRP A 26 -6.07 10.52 -21.27
CA TRP A 26 -4.84 10.21 -20.52
C TRP A 26 -4.27 11.46 -19.83
N LEU A 27 -4.24 12.60 -20.51
CA LEU A 27 -3.86 13.90 -19.94
C LEU A 27 -4.82 14.31 -18.81
N TYR A 28 -6.13 14.13 -18.99
CA TYR A 28 -7.12 14.43 -17.96
C TYR A 28 -6.99 13.52 -16.73
N LYS A 29 -6.62 12.25 -16.93
CA LYS A 29 -6.39 11.30 -15.83
C LYS A 29 -5.11 11.61 -15.05
N GLN A 30 -4.12 12.22 -15.70
CA GLN A 30 -2.84 12.67 -15.12
C GLN A 30 -2.84 14.17 -14.76
N ARG A 31 -4.02 14.77 -14.55
CA ARG A 31 -4.17 16.22 -14.36
C ARG A 31 -3.31 16.78 -13.23
N THR A 32 -3.12 16.03 -12.15
CA THR A 32 -2.23 16.41 -11.05
C THR A 32 -0.76 16.43 -11.46
N GLY A 33 -0.30 15.44 -12.22
CA GLY A 33 1.08 15.39 -12.73
C GLY A 33 1.40 16.56 -13.67
N TRP A 34 0.48 16.88 -14.59
CA TRP A 34 0.67 18.00 -15.52
C TRP A 34 0.67 19.36 -14.82
N VAL A 35 -0.19 19.56 -13.82
CA VAL A 35 -0.17 20.80 -13.02
C VAL A 35 1.18 20.98 -12.35
N VAL A 36 1.75 19.91 -11.78
CA VAL A 36 3.05 19.95 -11.12
C VAL A 36 4.18 20.25 -12.11
N VAL A 37 4.18 19.60 -13.28
CA VAL A 37 5.17 19.87 -14.35
C VAL A 37 5.04 21.30 -14.86
N LEU A 38 3.81 21.79 -15.08
CA LEU A 38 3.55 23.12 -15.59
C LEU A 38 3.96 24.19 -14.56
N VAL A 39 3.65 24.00 -13.28
CA VAL A 39 4.10 24.90 -12.19
C VAL A 39 5.62 24.93 -12.12
N SER A 40 6.29 23.78 -12.24
CA SER A 40 7.76 23.70 -12.24
C SER A 40 8.38 24.37 -13.46
N ALA A 41 7.80 24.15 -14.64
CA ALA A 41 8.25 24.79 -15.87
C ALA A 41 8.07 26.31 -15.80
N ILE A 42 6.93 26.79 -15.29
CA ILE A 42 6.72 28.22 -15.04
C ILE A 42 7.77 28.73 -14.04
N ALA A 43 8.01 28.04 -12.92
CA ALA A 43 8.97 28.47 -11.93
C ALA A 43 10.40 28.63 -12.49
N LEU A 44 10.79 27.79 -13.45
CA LEU A 44 12.10 27.83 -14.10
C LEU A 44 12.20 28.84 -15.24
N ILE A 45 11.16 28.93 -16.07
CA ILE A 45 11.18 29.73 -17.32
C ILE A 45 10.78 31.19 -17.05
N PHE A 46 9.93 31.43 -16.05
CA PHE A 46 9.38 32.75 -15.77
C PHE A 46 10.45 33.82 -15.49
N PRO A 47 11.53 33.57 -14.71
CA PRO A 47 12.60 34.55 -14.52
C PRO A 47 13.28 34.96 -15.82
N TRP A 48 13.51 33.97 -16.70
CA TRP A 48 14.16 34.19 -17.98
C TRP A 48 13.27 34.99 -18.94
N LEU A 49 11.97 34.65 -18.99
CA LEU A 49 10.97 35.38 -19.75
C LEU A 49 10.84 36.84 -19.26
N LEU A 50 10.84 37.03 -17.93
CA LEU A 50 10.78 38.36 -17.34
C LEU A 50 12.04 39.18 -17.67
N SER A 51 13.21 38.54 -17.67
CA SER A 51 14.48 39.18 -18.05
C SER A 51 14.49 39.61 -19.51
N SER A 52 13.83 38.86 -20.39
CA SER A 52 13.66 39.24 -21.80
C SER A 52 12.75 40.45 -21.98
N LEU A 53 11.77 40.65 -21.09
CA LEU A 53 10.78 41.73 -21.21
C LEU A 53 11.23 43.02 -20.52
N PHE A 54 12.02 42.92 -19.45
CA PHE A 54 12.47 44.06 -18.65
C PHE A 54 14.00 44.14 -18.62
N SER A 55 14.58 45.18 -19.22
CA SER A 55 16.04 45.34 -19.33
C SER A 55 16.79 45.53 -18.00
N THR A 56 16.09 45.75 -16.89
CA THR A 56 16.69 45.92 -15.56
C THR A 56 15.87 45.20 -14.49
N ILE A 57 16.17 43.92 -14.26
CA ILE A 57 15.71 43.19 -13.08
C ILE A 57 16.62 43.53 -11.90
N SER A 58 16.02 43.97 -10.80
CA SER A 58 16.72 44.18 -9.54
C SER A 58 17.07 42.84 -8.89
N GLU A 59 18.30 42.71 -8.38
CA GLU A 59 18.77 41.55 -7.62
C GLU A 59 17.82 41.19 -6.44
N ASN A 60 17.28 42.21 -5.78
CA ASN A 60 16.31 42.05 -4.69
C ASN A 60 15.04 41.32 -5.12
N TRP A 61 14.62 41.49 -6.38
CA TRP A 61 13.45 40.80 -6.91
C TRP A 61 13.74 39.31 -7.09
N LEU A 62 14.91 38.97 -7.65
CA LEU A 62 15.31 37.58 -7.86
C LEU A 62 15.46 36.82 -6.53
N ARG A 63 16.02 37.46 -5.50
CA ARG A 63 16.09 36.88 -4.14
C ARG A 63 14.71 36.58 -3.57
N LYS A 64 13.77 37.52 -3.65
CA LYS A 64 12.39 37.33 -3.18
C LYS A 64 11.68 36.22 -3.95
N TYR A 65 11.89 36.16 -5.26
CA TYR A 65 11.34 35.11 -6.12
C TYR A 65 11.90 33.73 -5.77
N GLY A 66 13.22 33.60 -5.60
CA GLY A 66 13.86 32.36 -5.16
C GLY A 66 13.32 31.88 -3.81
N LEU A 67 13.12 32.79 -2.86
CA LEU A 67 12.53 32.48 -1.55
C LEU A 67 11.09 31.98 -1.68
N LEU A 68 10.27 32.59 -2.54
CA LEU A 68 8.91 32.11 -2.81
C LEU A 68 8.89 30.71 -3.43
N ILE A 69 9.76 30.45 -4.41
CA ILE A 69 9.93 29.11 -5.00
C ILE A 69 10.35 28.11 -3.91
N GLN A 70 11.28 28.50 -3.05
CA GLN A 70 11.77 27.66 -1.96
C GLN A 70 10.63 27.27 -1.01
N ILE A 71 9.83 28.23 -0.54
CA ILE A 71 8.65 27.96 0.31
C ILE A 71 7.67 27.03 -0.41
N MET A 72 7.39 27.28 -1.69
CA MET A 72 6.48 26.46 -2.49
C MET A 72 7.00 25.02 -2.66
N GLY A 73 8.30 24.85 -2.94
CA GLY A 73 8.94 23.53 -3.04
C GLY A 73 8.87 22.76 -1.73
N PHE A 74 9.12 23.44 -0.61
CA PHE A 74 8.99 22.84 0.73
C PHE A 74 7.55 22.42 1.05
N LEU A 75 6.56 23.28 0.80
CA LEU A 75 5.15 22.96 0.99
C LEU A 75 4.70 21.78 0.10
N LEU A 76 5.19 21.73 -1.14
CA LEU A 76 4.87 20.64 -2.07
C LEU A 76 5.48 19.31 -1.61
N ALA A 77 6.71 19.32 -1.12
CA ALA A 77 7.34 18.15 -0.52
C ALA A 77 6.56 17.67 0.72
N LEU A 78 6.20 18.58 1.63
CA LEU A 78 5.36 18.27 2.80
C LEU A 78 3.99 17.70 2.40
N TYR A 79 3.36 18.28 1.37
CA TYR A 79 2.09 17.77 0.85
C TYR A 79 2.26 16.35 0.30
N GLY A 80 3.34 16.08 -0.43
CA GLY A 80 3.69 14.74 -0.91
C GLY A 80 3.80 13.74 0.23
N VAL A 81 4.62 14.05 1.24
CA VAL A 81 4.80 13.19 2.43
C VAL A 81 3.47 12.99 3.17
N ASN A 82 2.65 14.02 3.31
CA ASN A 82 1.37 13.92 4.00
C ASN A 82 0.34 13.07 3.21
N SER A 83 0.32 13.19 1.89
CA SER A 83 -0.48 12.32 1.01
C SER A 83 -0.06 10.86 1.15
N ASN A 84 1.25 10.60 1.25
CA ASN A 84 1.79 9.24 1.43
C ASN A 84 1.37 8.66 2.78
N LEU A 85 1.47 9.45 3.85
CA LEU A 85 1.03 9.03 5.19
C LEU A 85 -0.45 8.70 5.23
N ASN A 86 -1.30 9.53 4.60
CA ASN A 86 -2.73 9.28 4.53
C ASN A 86 -3.06 7.99 3.74
N GLN A 87 -2.36 7.73 2.63
CA GLN A 87 -2.54 6.50 1.85
C GLN A 87 -2.12 5.25 2.62
N LEU A 88 -1.14 5.37 3.51
CA LEU A 88 -0.71 4.30 4.41
C LEU A 88 -1.62 4.13 5.65
N GLY A 89 -2.70 4.90 5.77
CA GLY A 89 -3.57 4.92 6.96
C GLY A 89 -2.88 5.45 8.22
N LEU A 90 -1.72 6.08 8.06
CA LEU A 90 -0.96 6.67 9.15
C LEU A 90 -1.47 8.07 9.44
N ARG A 91 -1.33 8.52 10.70
CA ARG A 91 -1.66 9.90 11.08
C ARG A 91 -0.84 10.91 10.29
N SER A 92 -1.52 11.96 9.84
CA SER A 92 -0.96 13.11 9.13
C SER A 92 0.15 13.79 9.94
N ILE A 93 1.10 14.42 9.24
CA ILE A 93 2.22 15.17 9.86
C ILE A 93 1.72 16.21 10.87
N PRO A 94 0.72 17.08 10.57
CA PRO A 94 0.25 18.05 11.54
C PRO A 94 -0.35 17.39 12.79
N ALA A 95 -1.00 16.23 12.67
CA ALA A 95 -1.50 15.49 13.83
C ALA A 95 -0.35 14.97 14.70
N ARG A 96 0.73 14.49 14.10
CA ARG A 96 1.94 14.05 14.83
C ARG A 96 2.65 15.21 15.52
N ILE A 97 2.79 16.35 14.84
CA ILE A 97 3.37 17.56 15.42
C ILE A 97 2.51 18.04 16.60
N TRP A 98 1.19 18.02 16.45
CA TRP A 98 0.26 18.36 17.52
C TRP A 98 0.35 17.41 18.72
N GLU A 99 0.49 16.11 18.47
CA GLU A 99 0.69 15.12 19.53
C GLU A 99 2.04 15.33 20.23
N TYR A 100 3.10 15.59 19.47
CA TYR A 100 4.41 15.92 20.03
C TYR A 100 4.39 17.21 20.86
N LEU A 101 3.68 18.24 20.39
CA LEU A 101 3.44 19.48 21.15
C LEU A 101 2.61 19.24 22.42
N ARG A 102 1.65 18.30 22.37
CA ARG A 102 0.83 17.92 23.52
C ARG A 102 1.59 17.07 24.54
N GLU A 103 2.53 16.26 24.08
CA GLU A 103 3.45 15.47 24.92
C GLU A 103 4.63 16.32 25.44
N PHE A 104 4.77 17.56 24.96
CA PHE A 104 5.83 18.44 25.40
C PHE A 104 5.64 18.82 26.87
N PRO A 105 6.60 18.49 27.76
CA PRO A 105 6.43 18.54 29.22
C PRO A 105 6.27 19.95 29.81
N ILE A 106 6.32 20.99 28.97
CA ILE A 106 6.18 22.40 29.37
C ILE A 106 4.70 22.79 29.52
N LEU A 107 3.77 21.99 28.98
CA LEU A 107 2.34 22.23 29.08
C LEU A 107 1.70 21.08 29.89
N PRO A 108 1.25 21.31 31.14
CA PRO A 108 0.66 20.26 31.98
C PRO A 108 -0.76 19.93 31.48
N TRP A 109 -0.85 19.10 30.42
CA TRP A 109 -2.11 18.52 29.97
C TRP A 109 -2.18 17.11 30.52
N ASP A 110 -2.68 17.02 31.75
CA ASP A 110 -2.91 15.80 32.51
C ASP A 110 -3.80 14.83 31.71
N VAL A 111 -3.22 13.85 31.01
CA VAL A 111 -3.99 12.78 30.37
C VAL A 111 -3.32 11.43 30.62
N LYS A 112 -3.65 10.85 31.77
CA LYS A 112 -3.48 9.42 32.04
C LYS A 112 -4.23 8.60 30.98
N ARG A 113 -3.53 8.10 29.96
CA ARG A 113 -4.06 7.09 29.03
C ARG A 113 -3.56 5.71 29.44
N THR A 114 -4.36 5.05 30.26
CA THR A 114 -4.21 3.64 30.64
C THR A 114 -4.56 2.76 29.44
N TYR A 115 -3.57 2.09 28.87
CA TYR A 115 -3.78 1.04 27.85
C TYR A 115 -4.22 -0.25 28.54
N LEU A 116 -5.52 -0.55 28.55
CA LEU A 116 -6.06 -1.85 28.94
C LEU A 116 -6.04 -2.78 27.71
N ARG A 117 -5.02 -3.65 27.65
CA ARG A 117 -4.90 -4.70 26.63
C ARG A 117 -5.56 -5.97 27.16
N SER A 118 -6.52 -6.48 26.40
CA SER A 118 -7.37 -7.63 26.68
C SER A 118 -6.60 -8.92 26.99
N ALA A 119 -7.04 -9.64 28.03
CA ALA A 119 -6.75 -11.05 28.25
C ALA A 119 -8.04 -11.76 28.64
N MET A 120 -8.84 -12.18 27.65
CA MET A 120 -9.88 -13.19 27.84
C MET A 120 -9.32 -14.53 27.37
N SER A 121 -8.71 -15.27 28.30
CA SER A 121 -8.38 -16.67 28.10
C SER A 121 -9.65 -17.51 28.31
N GLY A 122 -10.15 -18.12 27.23
CA GLY A 122 -11.20 -19.11 27.29
C GLY A 122 -10.72 -20.38 27.98
N GLY A 123 -11.50 -20.84 28.98
CA GLY A 123 -11.38 -22.16 29.57
C GLY A 123 -12.64 -22.95 29.28
N SER A 124 -12.59 -23.86 28.31
CA SER A 124 -13.63 -24.86 28.06
C SER A 124 -13.32 -26.11 28.91
N SER A 125 -14.10 -26.34 29.97
CA SER A 125 -14.06 -27.58 30.74
C SER A 125 -14.89 -28.66 30.03
N GLY A 126 -14.23 -29.61 29.38
CA GLY A 126 -14.88 -30.81 28.84
C GLY A 126 -15.14 -31.84 29.93
N SER A 127 -16.40 -32.13 30.22
CA SER A 127 -16.81 -33.22 31.10
C SER A 127 -16.84 -34.54 30.30
N SER A 128 -15.92 -35.46 30.60
CA SER A 128 -15.98 -36.83 30.09
C SER A 128 -16.87 -37.68 31.00
N ALA A 129 -18.04 -38.09 30.51
CA ALA A 129 -18.88 -39.09 31.15
C ALA A 129 -18.39 -40.48 30.77
N VAL A 130 -17.85 -41.23 31.74
CA VAL A 130 -17.50 -42.64 31.59
C VAL A 130 -18.76 -43.45 31.87
N SER A 131 -19.36 -44.02 30.83
CA SER A 131 -20.44 -45.00 30.96
C SER A 131 -19.82 -46.39 31.12
N GLY A 132 -19.90 -46.96 32.32
CA GLY A 132 -19.46 -48.32 32.60
C GLY A 132 -20.54 -49.31 32.25
N THR A 133 -20.34 -50.09 31.18
CA THR A 133 -21.25 -51.18 30.80
C THR A 133 -20.98 -52.40 31.67
N VAL A 134 -21.96 -52.80 32.48
CA VAL A 134 -21.88 -54.03 33.30
C VAL A 134 -22.04 -55.23 32.37
N ILE A 135 -20.98 -56.03 32.22
CA ILE A 135 -21.00 -57.24 31.39
C ILE A 135 -21.69 -58.36 32.18
N SER A 136 -22.88 -58.76 31.74
CA SER A 136 -23.58 -59.93 32.26
C SER A 136 -22.83 -61.22 31.89
N VAL A 137 -22.37 -61.94 32.90
CA VAL A 137 -21.62 -63.20 32.79
C VAL A 137 -22.61 -64.36 32.96
N GLY A 138 -23.30 -64.76 31.89
CA GLY A 138 -24.36 -65.77 31.97
C GLY A 138 -24.64 -66.60 30.71
N GLY A 139 -23.66 -66.76 29.81
CA GLY A 139 -23.81 -67.55 28.57
C GLY A 139 -22.90 -68.78 28.52
N SER A 140 -23.24 -69.78 27.70
CA SER A 140 -22.39 -70.95 27.43
C SER A 140 -21.07 -70.52 26.76
N LEU A 141 -20.05 -71.40 26.79
CA LEU A 141 -18.72 -71.08 26.26
C LEU A 141 -18.75 -70.79 24.75
N GLU A 142 -19.59 -71.52 24.01
CA GLU A 142 -19.83 -71.29 22.57
C GLU A 142 -20.51 -69.95 22.31
N GLU A 143 -21.52 -69.57 23.09
CA GLU A 143 -22.20 -68.28 22.94
C GLU A 143 -21.27 -67.09 23.22
N ARG A 144 -20.31 -67.28 24.14
CA ARG A 144 -19.25 -66.29 24.41
C ARG A 144 -18.26 -66.19 23.25
N LEU A 145 -17.91 -67.31 22.61
CA LEU A 145 -17.00 -67.33 21.47
C LEU A 145 -17.61 -66.61 20.26
N ASP A 146 -18.89 -66.89 19.95
CA ASP A 146 -19.62 -66.25 18.86
C ASP A 146 -19.74 -64.73 19.05
N ARG A 147 -20.03 -64.27 20.28
CA ARG A 147 -20.05 -62.83 20.59
C ARG A 147 -18.67 -62.19 20.42
N LEU A 148 -17.61 -62.87 20.85
CA LEU A 148 -16.23 -62.39 20.69
C LEU A 148 -15.84 -62.29 19.21
N GLU A 149 -16.22 -63.25 18.37
CA GLU A 149 -15.98 -63.19 16.93
C GLU A 149 -16.76 -62.06 16.26
N ASP A 150 -18.03 -61.86 16.64
CA ASP A 150 -18.86 -60.79 16.07
C ASP A 150 -18.34 -59.40 16.50
N ASP A 151 -17.93 -59.25 17.76
CA ASP A 151 -17.31 -58.01 18.27
C ASP A 151 -15.96 -57.76 17.59
N TYR A 152 -15.14 -58.79 17.39
CA TYR A 152 -13.88 -58.67 16.65
C TYR A 152 -14.11 -58.21 15.21
N ARG A 153 -15.10 -58.78 14.51
CA ARG A 153 -15.47 -58.36 13.14
C ARG A 153 -15.95 -56.92 13.10
N LYS A 154 -16.76 -56.49 14.09
CA LYS A 154 -17.20 -55.10 14.22
C LYS A 154 -16.02 -54.16 14.43
N LEU A 155 -15.10 -54.50 15.33
CA LEU A 155 -13.92 -53.69 15.63
C LEU A 155 -13.01 -53.53 14.42
N VAL A 156 -12.76 -54.62 13.66
CA VAL A 156 -11.97 -54.55 12.43
C VAL A 156 -12.64 -53.68 11.37
N LYS A 157 -13.98 -53.76 11.24
CA LYS A 157 -14.73 -52.90 10.33
C LYS A 157 -14.66 -51.44 10.75
N GLU A 158 -14.80 -51.16 12.04
CA GLU A 158 -14.75 -49.81 12.59
C GLU A 158 -13.35 -49.18 12.42
N ILE A 159 -12.28 -49.95 12.64
CA ILE A 159 -10.90 -49.51 12.37
C ILE A 159 -10.73 -49.14 10.88
N ARG A 160 -11.23 -49.97 9.95
CA ARG A 160 -11.16 -49.66 8.51
C ARG A 160 -11.95 -48.41 8.15
N ASP A 161 -13.14 -48.23 8.73
CA ASP A 161 -13.97 -47.05 8.48
C ASP A 161 -13.31 -45.77 9.04
N ILE A 162 -12.64 -45.86 10.20
CA ILE A 162 -11.86 -44.76 10.77
C ILE A 162 -10.67 -44.40 9.89
N ASP A 163 -9.92 -45.38 9.39
CA ASP A 163 -8.77 -45.13 8.52
C ASP A 163 -9.19 -44.49 7.18
N ASN A 164 -10.28 -44.98 6.59
CA ASN A 164 -10.84 -44.38 5.37
C ASN A 164 -11.28 -42.92 5.61
N LYS A 165 -11.95 -42.64 6.73
CA LYS A 165 -12.32 -41.25 7.09
C LYS A 165 -11.09 -40.38 7.29
N ARG A 166 -10.07 -40.89 8.00
CA ARG A 166 -8.80 -40.17 8.22
C ARG A 166 -8.07 -39.85 6.92
N GLU A 167 -8.07 -40.75 5.93
CA GLU A 167 -7.48 -40.45 4.63
C GLU A 167 -8.22 -39.35 3.88
N VAL A 168 -9.56 -39.38 3.91
CA VAL A 168 -10.40 -38.34 3.28
C VAL A 168 -10.17 -36.99 3.96
N ASP A 169 -10.17 -36.96 5.30
CA ASP A 169 -9.92 -35.75 6.08
C ASP A 169 -8.52 -35.19 5.81
N LYS A 170 -7.49 -36.04 5.76
CA LYS A 170 -6.12 -35.62 5.40
C LYS A 170 -6.07 -34.98 4.02
N LYS A 171 -6.72 -35.59 3.01
CA LYS A 171 -6.79 -35.03 1.66
C LYS A 171 -7.51 -33.69 1.63
N GLN A 172 -8.61 -33.55 2.38
CA GLN A 172 -9.36 -32.30 2.48
C GLN A 172 -8.58 -31.19 3.21
N ILE A 173 -7.83 -31.54 4.26
CA ILE A 173 -6.96 -30.58 4.96
C ILE A 173 -5.84 -30.13 4.02
N LEU A 174 -5.19 -31.03 3.30
CA LEU A 174 -4.13 -30.69 2.35
C LEU A 174 -4.63 -29.82 1.19
N SER A 175 -5.85 -30.07 0.68
CA SER A 175 -6.43 -29.23 -0.36
C SER A 175 -6.73 -27.81 0.16
N ARG A 176 -7.28 -27.70 1.38
CA ARG A 176 -7.51 -26.40 2.03
C ARG A 176 -6.22 -25.64 2.29
N PHE A 177 -5.14 -26.33 2.71
CA PHE A 177 -3.83 -25.70 2.89
C PHE A 177 -3.29 -25.14 1.58
N LYS A 178 -3.38 -25.88 0.48
CA LYS A 178 -2.97 -25.39 -0.85
C LYS A 178 -3.81 -24.23 -1.35
N GLU A 179 -5.11 -24.23 -1.07
CA GLU A 179 -5.99 -23.10 -1.38
C GLU A 179 -5.61 -21.87 -0.55
N LEU A 180 -5.36 -22.03 0.75
CA LEU A 180 -4.91 -20.94 1.61
C LEU A 180 -3.55 -20.38 1.17
N GLU A 181 -2.62 -21.23 0.77
CA GLU A 181 -1.30 -20.85 0.28
C GLU A 181 -1.43 -20.02 -1.00
N ARG A 182 -2.22 -20.48 -1.96
CA ARG A 182 -2.52 -19.72 -3.18
C ARG A 182 -3.22 -18.40 -2.90
N ASP A 183 -4.21 -18.38 -2.02
CA ASP A 183 -4.94 -17.15 -1.67
C ASP A 183 -4.05 -16.18 -0.89
N SER A 184 -3.09 -16.68 -0.12
CA SER A 184 -2.05 -15.86 0.52
C SER A 184 -1.11 -15.26 -0.52
N GLU A 185 -0.63 -16.05 -1.48
CA GLU A 185 0.25 -15.59 -2.56
C GLU A 185 -0.43 -14.49 -3.39
N THR A 186 -1.68 -14.71 -3.84
CA THR A 186 -2.42 -13.72 -4.61
C THR A 186 -2.64 -12.43 -3.82
N ARG A 187 -3.01 -12.52 -2.54
CA ARG A 187 -3.14 -11.33 -1.68
C ARG A 187 -1.82 -10.59 -1.49
N THR A 188 -0.70 -11.30 -1.35
CA THR A 188 0.61 -10.65 -1.23
C THR A 188 1.02 -9.95 -2.52
N ASP A 189 0.71 -10.53 -3.68
CA ASP A 189 0.97 -9.91 -4.98
C ASP A 189 0.07 -8.69 -5.23
N ASP A 190 -1.22 -8.79 -4.88
CA ASP A 190 -2.16 -7.67 -4.95
C ASP A 190 -1.69 -6.51 -4.07
N LEU A 191 -1.34 -6.78 -2.82
CA LEU A 191 -0.77 -5.80 -1.90
C LEU A 191 0.51 -5.18 -2.46
N ARG A 192 1.43 -6.00 -2.99
CA ARG A 192 2.69 -5.51 -3.57
C ARG A 192 2.45 -4.61 -4.77
N SER A 193 1.47 -4.93 -5.61
CA SER A 193 1.08 -4.13 -6.77
C SER A 193 0.44 -2.80 -6.37
N GLU A 194 -0.40 -2.81 -5.34
CA GLU A 194 -1.05 -1.62 -4.79
C GLU A 194 -0.04 -0.71 -4.10
N PHE A 195 0.84 -1.28 -3.28
CA PHE A 195 1.98 -0.58 -2.69
C PHE A 195 2.86 0.06 -3.76
N SER A 196 3.21 -0.68 -4.82
CA SER A 196 4.05 -0.15 -5.89
C SER A 196 3.39 1.03 -6.61
N ARG A 197 2.08 0.95 -6.89
CA ARG A 197 1.33 2.06 -7.52
C ARG A 197 1.24 3.29 -6.62
N VAL A 198 0.99 3.08 -5.33
CA VAL A 198 0.95 4.15 -4.32
C VAL A 198 2.30 4.84 -4.23
N PHE A 199 3.39 4.06 -4.06
CA PHE A 199 4.74 4.59 -3.98
C PHE A 199 5.18 5.32 -5.25
N GLU A 200 4.85 4.81 -6.44
CA GLU A 200 5.29 5.44 -7.69
C GLU A 200 4.62 6.80 -7.93
N SER A 201 3.37 6.98 -7.50
CA SER A 201 2.66 8.25 -7.59
C SER A 201 3.16 9.26 -6.55
N ALA A 202 3.31 8.79 -5.33
CA ALA A 202 3.81 9.48 -4.15
C ALA A 202 5.20 10.12 -4.34
N ILE A 203 6.17 9.29 -4.76
CA ILE A 203 7.58 9.67 -4.84
C ILE A 203 7.79 10.80 -5.86
N LYS A 204 7.01 10.85 -6.93
CA LYS A 204 7.14 11.86 -8.00
C LYS A 204 6.91 13.28 -7.48
N ILE A 205 5.90 13.48 -6.63
CA ILE A 205 5.57 14.81 -6.08
C ILE A 205 6.61 15.24 -5.05
N GLU A 206 7.07 14.31 -4.21
CA GLU A 206 8.08 14.57 -3.18
C GLU A 206 9.43 14.96 -3.78
N ILE A 207 9.96 14.17 -4.72
CA ILE A 207 11.22 14.47 -5.41
C ILE A 207 11.15 15.82 -6.10
N LEU A 208 10.01 16.13 -6.73
CA LEU A 208 9.84 17.39 -7.44
C LEU A 208 9.75 18.58 -6.49
N GLY A 209 9.08 18.44 -5.34
CA GLY A 209 9.08 19.46 -4.29
C GLY A 209 10.51 19.75 -3.77
N ILE A 210 11.29 18.69 -3.55
CA ILE A 210 12.70 18.80 -3.13
C ILE A 210 13.54 19.50 -4.21
N LEU A 211 13.38 19.11 -5.48
CA LEU A 211 14.11 19.73 -6.59
C LEU A 211 13.76 21.21 -6.74
N LEU A 212 12.48 21.56 -6.63
CA LEU A 212 12.01 22.95 -6.66
C LEU A 212 12.57 23.75 -5.48
N PHE A 213 12.63 23.16 -4.29
CA PHE A 213 13.25 23.77 -3.11
C PHE A 213 14.74 24.07 -3.32
N VAL A 214 15.50 23.11 -3.87
CA VAL A 214 16.94 23.28 -4.16
C VAL A 214 17.16 24.39 -5.18
N VAL A 215 16.36 24.42 -6.25
CA VAL A 215 16.40 25.48 -7.27
C VAL A 215 16.09 26.84 -6.64
N GLY A 216 15.02 26.95 -5.84
CA GLY A 216 14.67 28.19 -5.14
C GLY A 216 15.78 28.66 -4.20
N SER A 217 16.41 27.73 -3.47
CA SER A 217 17.56 28.01 -2.61
C SER A 217 18.76 28.54 -3.41
N ALA A 218 19.04 27.98 -4.58
CA ALA A 218 20.11 28.49 -5.46
C ALA A 218 19.82 29.93 -5.92
N TYR A 219 18.60 30.23 -6.36
CA TYR A 219 18.19 31.59 -6.74
C TYR A 219 18.24 32.58 -5.57
N ALA A 220 17.89 32.14 -4.37
CA ALA A 220 17.92 32.99 -3.17
C ALA A 220 19.35 33.27 -2.67
N THR A 221 20.26 32.31 -2.82
CA THR A 221 21.61 32.37 -2.25
C THR A 221 22.59 33.11 -3.14
N ILE A 222 22.52 32.92 -4.47
CA ILE A 222 23.52 33.49 -5.39
C ILE A 222 22.86 34.19 -6.59
N PRO A 223 22.10 35.27 -6.36
CA PRO A 223 21.43 36.01 -7.43
C PRO A 223 22.41 36.63 -8.42
N ASP A 224 23.61 37.04 -7.98
CA ASP A 224 24.61 37.71 -8.82
C ASP A 224 25.13 36.82 -9.96
N LEU A 225 25.40 35.54 -9.64
CA LEU A 225 25.81 34.56 -10.65
C LEU A 225 24.70 34.31 -11.67
N MET A 226 23.44 34.24 -11.22
CA MET A 226 22.29 34.01 -12.09
C MET A 226 22.04 35.20 -13.02
N VAL A 227 22.16 36.43 -12.52
CA VAL A 227 22.04 37.64 -13.34
C VAL A 227 23.14 37.71 -14.39
N ASN A 228 24.37 37.34 -14.05
CA ASN A 228 25.48 37.28 -15.00
C ASN A 228 25.30 36.19 -16.06
N LEU A 229 24.68 35.05 -15.72
CA LEU A 229 24.39 33.98 -16.67
C LEU A 229 23.26 34.34 -17.64
N MET A 230 22.38 35.27 -17.25
CA MET A 230 21.22 35.70 -18.06
C MET A 230 21.52 36.87 -19.00
N ARG A 231 22.65 37.56 -18.85
CA ARG A 231 23.14 38.58 -19.78
C ARG A 231 23.92 37.94 -20.92
#